data_AF-A0A963C4J5-F1
#
_entry.id   AF-A0A963C4J5-F1
#
_cell.length_a   1.000
_cell.length_b   1.000
_cell.length_c   1.000
_cell.angle_alpha   90.00
_cell.angle_beta   90.00
_cell.angle_gamma   90.00
#
_symmetry.space_group_name_H-M   'P 1'
#
loop_
_entity.id
_entity.type
_entity.pdbx_description
1 polymer ?
#
loop_
_entity_poly.entity_id
_entity_poly.type
_entity_poly.pdbx_seq_one_letter_code
_entity_poly.pdbx_strand_id
1 'polypeptide(L)'
;MKIRFTKMHGLGNDFVVLDAVNQAISLTPQQARFLADRHFGVGCDQILVVEKSRLPEADFRYRIYNADGGEVEQCGNGARCFVRF
;
A
#
# COMPACT_ATOMS: atom_id res chain seq x y z
N MET A 1 -11.18 -11.90 5.82
CA MET A 1 -9.84 -12.26 5.27
C MET A 1 -8.78 -11.78 6.24
N LYS A 2 -7.76 -12.58 6.57
CA LYS A 2 -6.61 -12.11 7.35
C LYS A 2 -5.51 -11.69 6.38
N ILE A 3 -5.05 -10.45 6.46
CA ILE A 3 -3.99 -9.90 5.60
C ILE A 3 -2.80 -9.58 6.50
N ARG A 4 -1.60 -10.06 6.16
CA ARG A 4 -0.37 -9.59 6.79
C ARG A 4 0.05 -8.27 6.15
N PHE A 5 0.44 -7.31 6.97
CA PHE A 5 0.85 -5.98 6.53
C PHE A 5 2.05 -5.49 7.36
N THR A 6 2.75 -4.51 6.82
CA THR A 6 3.80 -3.76 7.53
C THR A 6 3.37 -2.29 7.64
N LYS A 7 3.52 -1.69 8.82
CA LYS A 7 3.33 -0.24 9.00
C LYS A 7 4.68 0.46 8.88
N MET A 8 4.75 1.48 8.04
CA MET A 8 5.97 2.26 7.79
C MET A 8 5.66 3.76 7.82
N HIS A 9 6.68 4.60 7.94
CA HIS A 9 6.54 6.03 7.67
C HIS A 9 7.84 6.59 7.09
N GLY A 10 7.71 7.66 6.30
CA GLY A 10 8.82 8.45 5.80
C GLY A 10 8.58 9.92 6.11
N LEU A 11 9.36 10.49 7.05
CA LEU A 11 9.22 11.89 7.49
C LEU A 11 7.79 12.28 7.92
N GLY A 12 7.06 11.34 8.53
CA GLY A 12 5.70 11.56 9.04
C GLY A 12 4.58 11.13 8.10
N ASN A 13 4.84 11.00 6.79
CA ASN A 13 3.88 10.37 5.88
C ASN A 13 3.89 8.86 6.14
N ASP A 14 2.79 8.32 6.66
CA ASP A 14 2.68 6.93 7.11
C ASP A 14 1.91 6.03 6.14
N PHE A 15 2.41 4.79 6.01
CA PHE A 15 1.97 3.81 5.04
C PHE A 15 1.56 2.50 5.70
N VAL A 16 0.50 1.89 5.19
CA VAL A 16 0.25 0.44 5.32
C VAL A 16 0.78 -0.23 4.06
N VAL A 17 1.76 -1.11 4.20
CA VAL A 17 2.37 -1.84 3.08
C VAL A 17 1.84 -3.28 3.04
N LEU A 18 1.34 -3.68 1.88
CA LEU A 18 0.73 -4.98 1.62
C LEU A 18 1.54 -5.74 0.58
N ASP A 19 2.05 -6.90 0.97
CA ASP A 19 2.71 -7.84 0.06
C ASP A 19 1.66 -8.68 -0.68
N ALA A 20 1.36 -8.28 -1.91
CA ALA A 20 0.54 -9.01 -2.86
C ALA A 20 1.36 -9.88 -3.84
N VAL A 21 2.68 -10.01 -3.63
CA VAL A 21 3.52 -11.00 -4.31
C VAL A 21 3.32 -12.38 -3.68
N ASN A 22 3.27 -12.41 -2.35
CA ASN A 22 3.14 -13.65 -1.55
C ASN A 22 1.72 -13.87 -0.99
N GLN A 23 0.79 -12.95 -1.21
CA GLN A 23 -0.61 -13.06 -0.78
C GLN A 23 -1.54 -12.61 -1.90
N ALA A 24 -2.71 -13.27 -2.02
CA ALA A 24 -3.75 -12.78 -2.93
C ALA A 24 -4.47 -11.60 -2.27
N ILE A 25 -4.21 -10.39 -2.77
CA ILE A 25 -4.81 -9.15 -2.24
C ILE A 25 -5.48 -8.41 -3.40
N SER A 26 -6.79 -8.21 -3.28
CA SER A 26 -7.55 -7.32 -4.14
C SER A 26 -8.32 -6.36 -3.24
N LEU A 27 -7.89 -5.10 -3.24
CA LEU A 27 -8.51 -4.05 -2.43
C LEU A 27 -9.57 -3.33 -3.24
N THR A 28 -10.76 -3.20 -2.66
CA THR A 28 -11.75 -2.23 -3.13
C THR A 28 -11.47 -0.85 -2.52
N PRO A 29 -11.95 0.25 -3.14
CA PRO A 29 -11.86 1.58 -2.54
C PRO A 29 -12.47 1.66 -1.13
N GLN A 30 -13.58 0.95 -0.86
CA GLN A 30 -14.18 0.89 0.47
C GLN A 30 -13.26 0.23 1.50
N GLN A 31 -12.56 -0.85 1.11
CA GLN A 31 -11.62 -1.53 1.99
C GLN A 31 -10.38 -0.67 2.24
N ALA A 32 -9.87 0.02 1.21
CA ALA A 32 -8.78 0.96 1.35
C ALA A 32 -9.13 2.09 2.33
N ARG A 33 -10.32 2.70 2.19
CA ARG A 33 -10.82 3.69 3.16
C ARG A 33 -10.88 3.15 4.59
N PHE A 34 -11.42 1.94 4.75
CA PHE A 34 -11.53 1.33 6.07
C PHE A 34 -10.15 1.06 6.69
N LEU A 35 -9.18 0.56 5.91
CA LEU A 35 -7.81 0.34 6.40
C LEU A 35 -7.14 1.66 6.81
N ALA A 36 -7.38 2.74 6.06
CA ALA A 36 -6.80 4.04 6.31
C ALA A 36 -7.47 4.83 7.45
N ASP A 37 -8.67 4.44 7.88
CA ASP A 37 -9.33 5.03 9.03
C ASP A 37 -8.47 4.84 10.30
N ARG A 38 -8.17 5.95 11.00
CA ARG A 38 -7.27 5.95 12.17
C ARG A 38 -7.92 5.50 13.47
N HIS A 39 -9.24 5.44 13.53
CA HIS A 39 -9.98 5.07 14.74
C HIS A 39 -10.50 3.63 14.67
N PHE A 40 -10.97 3.21 13.49
CA PHE A 40 -11.59 1.91 13.27
C PHE A 40 -10.74 0.96 12.43
N GLY A 41 -9.76 1.48 11.70
CA GLY A 41 -8.84 0.74 10.85
C GLY A 41 -7.44 0.61 11.45
N VAL A 42 -6.45 0.47 10.57
CA VAL A 42 -5.04 0.51 10.94
C VAL A 42 -4.56 1.96 11.06
N GLY A 43 -5.14 2.85 10.24
CA GLY A 43 -4.79 4.26 10.15
C GLY A 43 -3.53 4.49 9.31
N CYS A 44 -3.62 5.27 8.25
CA CYS A 44 -2.46 5.71 7.46
C CYS A 44 -2.84 6.83 6.50
N ASP A 45 -1.85 7.58 6.02
CA ASP A 45 -2.06 8.50 4.90
C ASP A 45 -2.29 7.73 3.59
N GLN A 46 -1.53 6.65 3.38
CA GLN A 46 -1.52 5.90 2.12
C GLN A 46 -1.34 4.38 2.33
N ILE A 47 -1.88 3.57 1.43
CA ILE A 47 -1.71 2.12 1.39
C ILE A 47 -0.88 1.78 0.16
N LEU A 48 0.24 1.09 0.35
CA LEU A 48 1.13 0.65 -0.71
C LEU A 48 0.96 -0.86 -0.93
N VAL A 49 0.55 -1.26 -2.12
CA VAL A 49 0.37 -2.67 -2.49
C VAL A 49 1.49 -3.08 -3.42
N VAL A 50 2.35 -4.01 -2.99
CA VAL A 50 3.46 -4.56 -3.78
C VAL A 50 2.99 -5.81 -4.50
N GLU A 51 3.07 -5.82 -5.82
CA GLU A 51 2.57 -6.86 -6.71
C GLU A 51 3.71 -7.42 -7.57
N LYS A 52 3.48 -8.63 -8.12
CA LYS A 52 4.36 -9.14 -9.18
C LYS A 52 4.31 -8.20 -10.38
N SER A 53 5.48 -7.91 -10.93
CA SER A 53 5.58 -7.16 -12.18
C SER A 53 4.88 -7.91 -13.31
N ARG A 54 4.32 -7.14 -14.25
CA ARG A 54 3.83 -7.65 -15.55
C ARG A 54 4.87 -7.52 -16.67
N LEU A 55 5.96 -6.81 -16.39
CA LEU A 55 7.05 -6.54 -17.32
C LEU A 55 8.27 -7.39 -16.96
N PRO A 56 8.91 -8.08 -17.92
CA PRO A 56 10.10 -8.91 -17.68
C PRO A 56 11.27 -8.16 -17.02
N GLU A 57 11.41 -6.87 -17.31
CA GLU A 57 12.53 -6.03 -16.89
C GLU A 57 12.34 -5.33 -15.53
N ALA A 58 11.18 -5.48 -14.90
CA ALA A 58 10.89 -4.89 -13.59
C ALA A 58 10.71 -5.99 -12.55
N ASP A 59 11.41 -5.86 -11.41
CA ASP A 59 11.34 -6.85 -10.33
C ASP A 59 9.95 -6.90 -9.69
N PHE A 60 9.32 -5.74 -9.52
CA PHE A 60 8.01 -5.59 -8.88
C PHE A 60 7.21 -4.45 -9.50
N ARG A 61 5.89 -4.51 -9.29
CA ARG A 61 4.97 -3.38 -9.48
C ARG A 61 4.48 -2.96 -8.11
N TYR A 62 4.21 -1.67 -7.91
CA TYR A 62 3.42 -1.25 -6.75
C TYR A 62 2.27 -0.35 -7.18
N ARG A 63 1.24 -0.30 -6.33
CA ARG A 63 0.08 0.59 -6.45
C ARG A 63 -0.11 1.33 -5.13
N ILE A 64 -0.62 2.55 -5.19
CA ILE A 64 -0.86 3.37 -4.01
C ILE A 64 -2.33 3.75 -3.95
N TYR A 65 -2.93 3.55 -2.77
CA TYR A 65 -4.25 4.09 -2.43
C TYR A 65 -4.10 5.20 -1.40
N ASN A 66 -4.77 6.32 -1.61
CA ASN A 66 -4.91 7.33 -0.56
C ASN A 66 -5.99 6.93 0.45
N ALA A 67 -6.05 7.64 1.57
CA ALA A 67 -7.02 7.39 2.63
C ALA A 67 -8.50 7.52 2.19
N ASP A 68 -8.79 8.23 1.10
CA ASP A 68 -10.13 8.31 0.48
C ASP A 68 -10.48 7.08 -0.39
N GLY A 69 -9.55 6.14 -0.54
CA GLY A 69 -9.66 4.93 -1.34
C GLY A 69 -9.38 5.13 -2.83
N GLY A 70 -8.98 6.34 -3.25
CA GLY A 70 -8.55 6.62 -4.61
C GLY A 70 -7.18 6.02 -4.91
N GLU A 71 -7.03 5.37 -6.06
CA GLU A 71 -5.73 4.89 -6.54
C GLU A 71 -4.97 6.05 -7.21
N VAL A 72 -3.70 6.22 -6.86
CA VAL A 72 -2.83 7.24 -7.44
C VAL A 72 -1.57 6.60 -8.01
N GLU A 73 -1.08 7.13 -9.14
CA GLU A 73 0.05 6.54 -9.87
C GLU A 73 1.41 6.74 -9.19
N GLN A 74 1.61 7.81 -8.41
CA GLN A 74 2.94 8.15 -7.89
C GLN A 74 2.89 8.93 -6.57
N CYS A 75 3.71 8.50 -5.61
CA CYS A 75 4.12 9.31 -4.48
C CYS A 75 5.61 9.06 -4.21
N GLY A 76 6.45 10.10 -4.29
CA GLY A 76 7.90 9.98 -4.09
C GLY A 76 8.30 9.45 -2.70
N ASN A 77 7.42 9.52 -1.70
CA ASN A 77 7.63 8.94 -0.37
C ASN A 77 7.32 7.43 -0.34
N GLY A 78 6.32 7.00 -1.11
CA GLY A 78 5.96 5.58 -1.23
C GLY A 78 7.10 4.76 -1.84
N ALA A 79 7.78 5.30 -2.86
CA ALA A 79 8.95 4.67 -3.45
C ALA A 79 10.10 4.44 -2.45
N ARG A 80 10.34 5.37 -1.53
CA ARG A 80 11.39 5.20 -0.49
C ARG A 80 11.05 4.14 0.54
N CYS A 81 9.78 4.07 0.95
CA CYS A 81 9.32 3.00 1.83
C CYS A 81 9.41 1.65 1.13
N PHE A 82 9.04 1.59 -0.16
CA PHE A 82 9.10 0.40 -0.98
C PHE A 82 10.53 -0.17 -1.11
N VAL A 83 11.54 0.66 -1.39
CA VAL A 83 12.94 0.17 -1.52
C VAL A 83 13.47 -0.49 -0.23
N ARG A 84 12.93 -0.12 0.93
CA ARG A 84 13.32 -0.72 2.23
C ARG A 84 12.51 -1.97 2.57
N PHE A 85 11.31 -2.11 2.01
CA PHE A 85 10.37 -3.19 2.27
C PHE A 85 10.82 -4.48 1.58
#